data_AF-A0A351Z9J3-F1
#
_entry.id   AF-A0A351Z9J3-F1
#
_cell.length_a   1.000
_cell.length_b   1.000
_cell.length_c   1.000
_cell.angle_alpha   90.00
_cell.angle_beta   90.00
_cell.angle_gamma   90.00
#
_symmetry.space_group_name_H-M   'P 1'
#
loop_
_entity.id
_entity.type
_entity.pdbx_description
1 polymer ?
#
loop_
_entity_poly.entity_id
_entity_poly.type
_entity_poly.pdbx_seq_one_letter_code
_entity_poly.pdbx_strand_id
1 'polypeptide(L)'
;AQCYGCHTRYDKTKPGIDYIKDEVTPGRFSETEDYRMLYPFPLALNQRGKISPVTPGCQTFITVVEADGSTSKNEYVAKFRDRPQLRFAPFYSHNTGKKAVGCGECHGNPAFLGFGQHVVEGNTISPTLLCEKATDKPLDGYLTLQRGKVKAFSAITRENSRPLNGEEVRRTLAVNLCIVCHGKAQDPIYRKELDYRALDDALHRRLLTGR
;
A
#
# COMPACT_ATOMS: atom_id res chain seq x y z
N ALA A 1 -6.24 -10.23 7.56
CA ALA A 1 -6.78 -9.77 6.26
C ALA A 1 -6.66 -8.26 6.20
N GLN A 2 -6.47 -7.72 5.01
CA GLN A 2 -6.47 -6.28 4.71
C GLN A 2 -7.81 -5.95 4.08
N CYS A 3 -8.57 -5.05 4.70
CA CYS A 3 -9.83 -4.54 4.16
C CYS A 3 -9.56 -3.18 3.52
N TYR A 4 -9.94 -3.05 2.26
CA TYR A 4 -9.79 -1.86 1.46
C TYR A 4 -11.16 -1.25 1.20
N GLY A 5 -11.22 0.09 1.26
CA GLY A 5 -12.46 0.85 1.09
C GLY A 5 -13.54 0.48 2.09
N CYS A 6 -13.40 0.90 3.34
CA CYS A 6 -14.40 0.71 4.38
C CYS A 6 -15.44 1.84 4.30
N HIS A 7 -16.68 1.51 3.99
CA HIS A 7 -17.78 2.47 3.94
C HIS A 7 -18.54 2.42 5.26
N THR A 8 -18.36 3.43 6.10
CA THR A 8 -19.03 3.55 7.39
C THR A 8 -20.20 4.52 7.26
N ARG A 9 -21.40 4.03 7.49
CA ARG A 9 -22.61 4.85 7.57
C ARG A 9 -23.08 4.97 9.02
N TYR A 10 -23.31 6.20 9.46
CA TYR A 10 -23.98 6.51 10.71
C TYR A 10 -25.33 7.14 10.43
N ASP A 11 -26.42 6.43 10.75
CA ASP A 11 -27.79 6.82 10.42
C ASP A 11 -28.60 7.13 11.68
N LYS A 12 -28.76 8.43 11.99
CA LYS A 12 -29.48 8.92 13.18
C LYS A 12 -30.99 8.74 13.10
N THR A 13 -31.53 8.38 11.94
CA THR A 13 -32.98 8.11 11.78
C THR A 13 -33.36 6.71 12.27
N LYS A 14 -32.38 5.85 12.56
CA LYS A 14 -32.58 4.45 12.92
C LYS A 14 -32.05 4.15 14.33
N PRO A 15 -32.68 3.23 15.07
CA PRO A 15 -32.15 2.75 16.34
C PRO A 15 -30.89 1.91 16.12
N GLY A 16 -29.91 2.05 17.02
CA GLY A 16 -28.70 1.23 17.12
C GLY A 16 -28.43 0.81 18.57
N ILE A 17 -27.53 -0.15 18.78
CA ILE A 17 -27.10 -0.57 20.12
C ILE A 17 -25.87 0.25 20.51
N ASP A 18 -25.94 0.91 21.67
CA ASP A 18 -24.77 1.42 22.37
C ASP A 18 -24.17 0.26 23.18
N TYR A 19 -23.10 -0.35 22.67
CA TYR A 19 -22.46 -1.50 23.33
C TYR A 19 -21.74 -1.15 24.65
N ILE A 20 -21.50 0.14 24.93
CA ILE A 20 -20.90 0.57 26.21
C ILE A 20 -21.98 0.65 27.29
N LYS A 21 -23.17 1.14 26.92
CA LYS A 21 -24.31 1.28 27.84
C LYS A 21 -25.27 0.10 27.85
N ASP A 22 -25.16 -0.79 26.88
CA ASP A 22 -26.07 -1.92 26.64
C ASP A 22 -27.54 -1.49 26.46
N GLU A 23 -27.76 -0.39 25.73
CA GLU A 23 -29.11 0.15 25.48
C GLU A 23 -29.31 0.54 24.00
N VAL A 24 -30.57 0.60 23.58
CA VAL A 24 -30.94 1.09 22.25
C VAL A 24 -30.91 2.62 22.25
N THR A 25 -30.10 3.21 21.36
CA THR A 25 -29.98 4.66 21.19
C THR A 25 -30.27 5.08 19.74
N PRO A 26 -30.67 6.35 19.48
CA PRO A 26 -30.75 6.86 18.13
C PRO A 26 -29.36 6.89 17.46
N GLY A 27 -29.29 6.44 16.22
CA GLY A 27 -28.03 6.33 15.49
C GLY A 27 -27.58 4.90 15.33
N ARG A 28 -27.72 4.38 14.12
CA ARG A 28 -27.20 3.06 13.76
C ARG A 28 -25.93 3.17 12.94
N PHE A 29 -24.89 2.46 13.35
CA PHE A 29 -23.71 2.22 12.53
C PHE A 29 -23.93 1.00 11.63
N SER A 30 -23.46 1.10 10.39
CA SER A 30 -23.34 -0.03 9.47
C SER A 30 -22.10 0.15 8.62
N GLU A 31 -21.42 -0.96 8.31
CA GLU A 31 -20.17 -0.94 7.54
C GLU A 31 -20.21 -1.94 6.39
N THR A 32 -19.68 -1.52 5.24
CA THR A 32 -19.36 -2.39 4.11
C THR A 32 -17.91 -2.21 3.69
N GLU A 33 -17.39 -3.11 2.87
CA GLU A 33 -16.03 -3.04 2.34
C GLU A 33 -16.03 -3.32 0.83
N ASP A 34 -15.12 -2.66 0.10
CA ASP A 34 -14.96 -2.87 -1.34
C ASP A 34 -14.21 -4.15 -1.66
N TYR A 35 -13.09 -4.36 -0.95
CA TYR A 35 -12.17 -5.43 -1.29
C TYR A 35 -11.39 -5.94 -0.08
N ARG A 36 -11.16 -7.26 -0.05
CA ARG A 36 -10.38 -7.91 1.00
C ARG A 36 -9.30 -8.79 0.39
N MET A 37 -8.08 -8.65 0.89
CA MET A 37 -6.95 -9.49 0.49
C MET A 37 -6.11 -9.92 1.69
N LEU A 38 -5.42 -11.05 1.55
CA LEU A 38 -4.53 -11.59 2.57
C LEU A 38 -3.06 -11.31 2.27
N TYR A 39 -2.72 -11.00 1.01
CA TYR A 39 -1.36 -10.85 0.52
C TYR A 39 -1.35 -10.22 -0.89
N PRO A 40 -0.32 -9.44 -1.28
CA PRO A 40 0.83 -9.00 -0.49
C PRO A 40 0.49 -7.92 0.54
N PHE A 41 1.34 -7.79 1.56
CA PHE A 41 1.33 -6.60 2.43
C PHE A 41 2.31 -5.59 1.86
N PRO A 42 1.85 -4.39 1.45
CA PRO A 42 2.74 -3.37 0.92
C PRO A 42 3.73 -2.90 1.99
N LEU A 43 4.88 -2.38 1.57
CA LEU A 43 6.00 -2.02 2.43
C LEU A 43 6.25 -0.52 2.39
N ALA A 44 6.52 0.06 3.55
CA ALA A 44 6.89 1.46 3.66
C ALA A 44 7.93 1.68 4.76
N LEU A 45 8.43 2.91 4.89
CA LEU A 45 9.27 3.28 6.03
C LEU A 45 8.38 3.47 7.27
N ASN A 46 8.79 2.81 8.34
CA ASN A 46 8.20 2.98 9.67
C ASN A 46 8.85 4.14 10.44
N GLN A 47 8.40 4.33 11.67
CA GLN A 47 8.85 5.39 12.58
C GLN A 47 10.34 5.31 12.95
N ARG A 48 11.00 4.17 12.70
CA ARG A 48 12.44 3.95 12.91
C ARG A 48 13.27 4.10 11.62
N GLY A 49 12.65 4.55 10.53
CA GLY A 49 13.29 4.63 9.22
C GLY A 49 13.67 3.26 8.63
N LYS A 50 12.96 2.19 9.03
CA LYS A 50 13.16 0.83 8.51
C LYS A 50 11.97 0.42 7.65
N ILE A 51 12.23 -0.47 6.68
CA ILE A 51 11.17 -1.08 5.88
C ILE A 51 10.32 -1.98 6.78
N SER A 52 8.99 -1.81 6.71
CA SER A 52 8.03 -2.67 7.40
C SER A 52 6.76 -2.85 6.58
N PRO A 53 6.03 -3.96 6.78
CA PRO A 53 4.71 -4.09 6.20
C PRO A 53 3.75 -3.04 6.76
N VAL A 54 2.88 -2.55 5.90
CA VAL A 54 1.78 -1.66 6.26
C VAL A 54 0.46 -2.31 5.86
N THR A 55 -0.59 -2.03 6.61
CA THR A 55 -1.96 -2.45 6.33
C THR A 55 -2.84 -1.21 6.19
N PRO A 56 -3.96 -1.25 5.47
CA PRO A 56 -5.02 -0.27 5.63
C PRO A 56 -5.30 -0.05 7.12
N GLY A 57 -5.05 1.16 7.62
CA GLY A 57 -5.31 1.51 9.02
C GLY A 57 -6.72 2.04 9.17
N CYS A 58 -7.06 3.04 8.34
CA CYS A 58 -8.40 3.60 8.23
C CYS A 58 -8.61 4.10 6.80
N GLN A 59 -9.06 3.23 5.89
CA GLN A 59 -9.55 3.62 4.58
C GLN A 59 -11.06 3.86 4.64
N THR A 60 -11.49 4.77 5.51
CA THR A 60 -12.91 4.98 5.81
C THR A 60 -13.51 6.06 4.94
N PHE A 61 -14.58 5.73 4.23
CA PHE A 61 -15.50 6.67 3.61
C PHE A 61 -16.73 6.83 4.50
N ILE A 62 -16.96 8.06 4.97
CA ILE A 62 -17.92 8.31 6.04
C ILE A 62 -19.18 8.96 5.48
N THR A 63 -20.31 8.30 5.69
CA THR A 63 -21.64 8.86 5.40
C THR A 63 -22.41 9.07 6.70
N VAL A 64 -22.92 10.29 6.92
CA VAL A 64 -23.69 10.65 8.11
C VAL A 64 -25.07 11.13 7.68
N VAL A 65 -26.10 10.44 8.16
CA VAL A 65 -27.50 10.84 8.01
C VAL A 65 -27.96 11.38 9.34
N GLU A 66 -28.41 12.63 9.31
CA GLU A 66 -28.88 13.37 10.47
C GLU A 66 -30.29 12.94 10.87
N ALA A 67 -30.71 13.36 12.07
CA ALA A 67 -32.00 12.96 12.61
C ALA A 67 -33.20 13.49 11.79
N ASP A 68 -33.01 14.59 11.05
CA ASP A 68 -33.98 15.15 10.11
C ASP A 68 -33.99 14.45 8.74
N GLY A 69 -33.16 13.42 8.55
CA GLY A 69 -33.01 12.68 7.30
C GLY A 69 -32.03 13.32 6.29
N SER A 70 -31.48 14.50 6.58
CA SER A 70 -30.48 15.13 5.72
C SER A 70 -29.13 14.39 5.80
N THR A 71 -28.29 14.52 4.76
CA THR A 71 -26.97 13.90 4.73
C THR A 71 -25.89 14.96 4.93
N SER A 72 -25.29 15.02 6.12
CA SER A 72 -24.26 16.02 6.45
C SER A 72 -22.87 15.63 5.96
N LYS A 73 -22.64 14.33 5.73
CA LYS A 73 -21.42 13.78 5.10
C LYS A 73 -21.81 12.69 4.12
N ASN A 74 -21.23 12.70 2.93
CA ASN A 74 -21.44 11.68 1.92
C ASN A 74 -20.09 11.16 1.41
N GLU A 75 -19.77 9.91 1.72
CA GLU A 75 -18.51 9.25 1.36
C GLU A 75 -17.28 10.13 1.68
N TYR A 76 -17.32 10.76 2.86
CA TYR A 76 -16.33 11.73 3.29
C TYR A 76 -15.02 11.05 3.66
N VAL A 77 -13.92 11.52 3.06
CA VAL A 77 -12.56 11.10 3.41
C VAL A 77 -11.98 12.09 4.43
N ALA A 78 -11.61 11.58 5.60
CA ALA A 78 -11.05 12.40 6.67
C ALA A 78 -9.71 13.04 6.28
N LYS A 79 -9.49 14.29 6.73
CA LYS A 79 -8.20 14.97 6.57
C LYS A 79 -7.13 14.30 7.42
N PHE A 80 -5.91 14.28 6.89
CA PHE A 80 -4.69 13.91 7.62
C PHE A 80 -3.55 14.77 7.07
N ARG A 81 -2.77 15.43 7.92
CA ARG A 81 -1.76 16.42 7.48
C ARG A 81 -2.36 17.42 6.47
N ASP A 82 -3.47 18.03 6.86
CA ASP A 82 -4.19 19.11 6.15
C ASP A 82 -4.83 18.78 4.79
N ARG A 83 -4.78 17.52 4.34
CA ARG A 83 -5.45 17.09 3.10
C ARG A 83 -6.33 15.84 3.30
N PRO A 84 -7.43 15.69 2.54
CA PRO A 84 -8.18 14.43 2.49
C PRO A 84 -7.29 13.34 1.90
N GLN A 85 -7.05 12.26 2.65
CA GLN A 85 -6.28 11.12 2.14
C GLN A 85 -6.54 9.87 2.98
N LEU A 86 -6.44 8.72 2.31
CA LEU A 86 -6.46 7.42 2.95
C LEU A 86 -5.16 7.17 3.72
N ARG A 87 -5.22 6.24 4.67
CA ARG A 87 -4.14 6.00 5.63
C ARG A 87 -3.83 4.51 5.75
N PHE A 88 -2.54 4.22 5.72
CA PHE A 88 -1.97 2.92 6.03
C PHE A 88 -1.21 2.99 7.35
N ALA A 89 -1.11 1.88 8.05
CA ALA A 89 -0.42 1.78 9.33
C ALA A 89 0.69 0.74 9.25
N PRO A 90 1.93 1.08 9.62
CA PRO A 90 2.96 0.09 9.89
C PRO A 90 2.47 -0.87 10.96
N PHE A 91 2.69 -2.16 10.73
CA PHE A 91 2.35 -3.18 11.71
C PHE A 91 3.45 -4.23 11.79
N TYR A 92 3.43 -4.99 12.88
CA TYR A 92 4.22 -6.20 13.03
C TYR A 92 3.23 -7.34 13.27
N SER A 93 3.27 -8.35 12.42
CA SER A 93 2.37 -9.51 12.54
C SER A 93 2.75 -10.32 13.79
N HIS A 94 1.76 -10.72 14.58
CA HIS A 94 1.94 -11.71 15.65
C HIS A 94 2.17 -13.13 15.11
N ASN A 95 1.87 -13.36 13.83
CA ASN A 95 2.14 -14.62 13.14
C ASN A 95 3.30 -14.43 12.16
N THR A 96 4.42 -15.11 12.40
CA THR A 96 5.57 -15.15 11.50
C THR A 96 5.61 -16.49 10.77
N GLY A 97 5.71 -16.46 9.44
CA GLY A 97 5.92 -17.68 8.65
C GLY A 97 7.33 -18.26 8.84
N LYS A 98 7.50 -19.55 8.50
CA LYS A 98 8.83 -20.21 8.49
C LYS A 98 9.76 -19.73 7.36
N LYS A 99 9.19 -19.12 6.32
CA LYS A 99 9.91 -18.62 5.14
C LYS A 99 9.64 -17.13 4.99
N ALA A 100 10.70 -16.37 4.68
CA ALA A 100 10.58 -14.98 4.28
C ALA A 100 10.07 -14.88 2.83
N VAL A 101 9.48 -13.72 2.49
CA VAL A 101 9.15 -13.37 1.09
C VAL A 101 10.43 -13.41 0.25
N GLY A 102 10.36 -13.98 -0.94
CA GLY A 102 11.52 -14.09 -1.83
C GLY A 102 11.98 -12.73 -2.37
N CYS A 103 13.27 -12.60 -2.69
CA CYS A 103 13.84 -11.36 -3.23
C CYS A 103 13.08 -10.89 -4.48
N GLY A 104 12.87 -11.79 -5.45
CA GLY A 104 12.17 -11.47 -6.70
C GLY A 104 10.70 -11.14 -6.51
N GLU A 105 10.06 -11.67 -5.47
CA GLU A 105 8.68 -11.35 -5.16
C GLU A 105 8.57 -9.96 -4.53
N CYS A 106 9.42 -9.65 -3.55
CA CYS A 106 9.44 -8.34 -2.90
C CYS A 106 9.90 -7.20 -3.84
N HIS A 107 10.89 -7.46 -4.70
CA HIS A 107 11.46 -6.44 -5.60
C HIS A 107 10.80 -6.40 -6.97
N GLY A 108 10.23 -7.52 -7.44
CA GLY A 108 9.65 -7.65 -8.78
C GLY A 108 8.15 -7.40 -8.85
N ASN A 109 7.45 -7.35 -7.71
CA ASN A 109 6.01 -7.05 -7.66
C ASN A 109 5.77 -5.64 -7.08
N PRO A 110 5.42 -4.65 -7.92
CA PRO A 110 5.09 -3.28 -7.50
C PRO A 110 4.02 -3.14 -6.40
N ALA A 111 3.16 -4.14 -6.18
CA ALA A 111 2.22 -4.11 -5.05
C ALA A 111 2.97 -4.02 -3.70
N PHE A 112 4.14 -4.64 -3.56
CA PHE A 112 4.99 -4.49 -2.35
C PHE A 112 5.51 -3.07 -2.15
N LEU A 113 5.63 -2.27 -3.20
CA LEU A 113 6.05 -0.88 -3.11
C LEU A 113 4.88 0.07 -2.81
N GLY A 114 3.64 -0.44 -2.82
CA GLY A 114 2.43 0.34 -2.58
C GLY A 114 1.76 0.88 -3.84
N PHE A 115 2.00 0.26 -5.00
CA PHE A 115 1.28 0.59 -6.24
C PHE A 115 -0.07 -0.14 -6.39
N GLY A 116 -0.43 -1.01 -5.45
CA GLY A 116 -1.65 -1.83 -5.51
C GLY A 116 -1.62 -2.88 -6.62
N GLN A 117 -2.76 -3.45 -6.95
CA GLN A 117 -2.95 -4.25 -8.16
C GLN A 117 -2.74 -3.37 -9.39
N HIS A 118 -1.97 -3.87 -10.35
CA HIS A 118 -1.44 -3.04 -11.41
C HIS A 118 -1.13 -3.79 -12.70
N VAL A 119 -0.97 -3.02 -13.78
CA VAL A 119 -0.32 -3.39 -15.04
C VAL A 119 0.89 -2.48 -15.24
N VAL A 120 1.99 -3.03 -15.75
CA VAL A 120 3.21 -2.28 -16.04
C VAL A 120 3.33 -2.04 -17.55
N GLU A 121 3.50 -0.79 -17.95
CA GLU A 121 3.74 -0.38 -19.34
C GLU A 121 4.91 0.60 -19.39
N GLY A 122 6.07 0.12 -19.84
CA GLY A 122 7.30 0.92 -19.88
C GLY A 122 7.66 1.49 -18.50
N ASN A 123 7.57 2.81 -18.36
CA ASN A 123 7.86 3.54 -17.12
C ASN A 123 6.59 4.00 -16.37
N THR A 124 5.46 3.35 -16.63
CA THR A 124 4.16 3.62 -16.00
C THR A 124 3.65 2.35 -15.32
N ILE A 125 3.11 2.52 -14.11
CA ILE A 125 2.41 1.46 -13.36
C ILE A 125 0.98 1.93 -13.19
N SER A 126 0.08 1.30 -13.96
CA SER A 126 -1.33 1.65 -14.02
C SER A 126 -2.11 0.79 -13.04
N PRO A 127 -2.83 1.38 -12.08
CA PRO A 127 -3.63 0.62 -11.11
C PRO A 127 -4.84 -0.04 -11.79
N THR A 128 -5.21 -1.24 -11.33
CA THR A 128 -6.41 -1.95 -11.83
C THR A 128 -7.58 -1.92 -10.85
N LEU A 129 -7.30 -1.75 -9.56
CA LEU A 129 -8.33 -1.57 -8.53
C LEU A 129 -8.41 -0.10 -8.12
N LEU A 130 -9.29 0.66 -8.75
CA LEU A 130 -9.42 2.11 -8.58
C LEU A 130 -10.29 2.48 -7.37
N CYS A 131 -9.99 3.63 -6.77
CA CYS A 131 -10.82 4.23 -5.73
C CYS A 131 -12.04 4.92 -6.37
N GLU A 132 -13.25 4.68 -5.86
CA GLU A 132 -14.48 5.32 -6.36
C GLU A 132 -14.45 6.85 -6.27
N LYS A 133 -13.70 7.40 -5.32
CA LYS A 133 -13.52 8.85 -5.14
C LYS A 133 -12.37 9.42 -5.97
N ALA A 134 -11.58 8.58 -6.65
CA ALA A 134 -10.43 9.01 -7.44
C ALA A 134 -10.09 7.98 -8.53
N THR A 135 -10.42 8.32 -9.78
CA THR A 135 -10.24 7.46 -10.96
C THR A 135 -8.79 7.21 -11.37
N ASP A 136 -7.83 7.89 -10.75
CA ASP A 136 -6.39 7.81 -11.04
C ASP A 136 -5.57 7.19 -9.90
N LYS A 137 -6.22 6.76 -8.81
CA LYS A 137 -5.54 6.28 -7.60
C LYS A 137 -5.98 4.85 -7.28
N PRO A 138 -5.03 3.92 -7.04
CA PRO A 138 -5.39 2.60 -6.54
C PRO A 138 -6.05 2.72 -5.18
N LEU A 139 -7.15 1.99 -4.98
CA LEU A 139 -7.74 1.81 -3.66
C LEU A 139 -6.78 1.03 -2.76
N ASP A 140 -6.08 0.05 -3.32
CA ASP A 140 -5.16 -0.85 -2.63
C ASP A 140 -3.69 -0.41 -2.66
N GLY A 141 -3.47 0.89 -2.86
CA GLY A 141 -2.13 1.47 -2.90
C GLY A 141 -2.04 2.86 -2.27
N TYR A 142 -0.84 3.40 -2.31
CA TYR A 142 -0.51 4.74 -1.81
C TYR A 142 0.50 5.49 -2.70
N LEU A 143 1.02 4.83 -3.74
CA LEU A 143 1.89 5.41 -4.77
C LEU A 143 1.26 5.30 -6.17
N THR A 144 1.57 6.25 -7.03
CA THR A 144 1.39 6.15 -8.49
C THR A 144 2.73 6.37 -9.19
N LEU A 145 2.93 5.70 -10.33
CA LEU A 145 4.08 5.94 -11.23
C LEU A 145 3.54 6.26 -12.62
N GLN A 146 3.72 7.50 -13.05
CA GLN A 146 3.33 7.93 -14.40
C GLN A 146 4.52 8.60 -15.09
N ARG A 147 4.88 8.10 -16.28
CA ARG A 147 6.00 8.64 -17.07
C ARG A 147 7.28 8.77 -16.25
N GLY A 148 7.60 7.74 -15.45
CA GLY A 148 8.78 7.72 -14.58
C GLY A 148 8.70 8.57 -13.31
N LYS A 149 7.57 9.23 -13.02
CA LYS A 149 7.40 10.07 -11.82
C LYS A 149 6.57 9.36 -10.76
N VAL A 150 7.18 9.13 -9.60
CA VAL A 150 6.50 8.56 -8.42
C VAL A 150 5.82 9.65 -7.62
N LYS A 151 4.55 9.44 -7.25
CA LYS A 151 3.80 10.35 -6.38
C LYS A 151 3.08 9.59 -5.28
N ALA A 152 3.26 10.02 -4.03
CA ALA A 152 2.49 9.54 -2.90
C ALA A 152 1.17 10.31 -2.77
N PHE A 153 0.05 9.60 -2.72
CA PHE A 153 -1.29 10.20 -2.57
C PHE A 153 -1.97 9.84 -1.24
N SER A 154 -1.57 8.73 -0.62
CA SER A 154 -2.01 8.32 0.72
C SER A 154 -0.86 8.40 1.72
N ALA A 155 -1.17 8.40 3.01
CA ALA A 155 -0.18 8.52 4.06
C ALA A 155 0.09 7.19 4.77
N ILE A 156 1.32 7.06 5.27
CA ILE A 156 1.65 6.08 6.30
C ILE A 156 1.56 6.78 7.65
N THR A 157 0.80 6.20 8.57
CA THR A 157 0.60 6.73 9.92
C THR A 157 1.82 6.46 10.81
N ARG A 158 1.83 7.08 11.99
CA ARG A 158 2.97 7.25 12.90
C ARG A 158 3.94 8.34 12.45
N GLU A 159 4.65 8.89 13.43
CA GLU A 159 5.68 9.90 13.22
C GLU A 159 6.81 9.32 12.36
N ASN A 160 7.40 10.14 11.48
CA ASN A 160 8.51 9.78 10.59
C ASN A 160 8.24 8.66 9.56
N SER A 161 7.10 7.95 9.65
CA SER A 161 6.69 6.98 8.64
C SER A 161 6.24 7.66 7.34
N ARG A 162 6.58 7.03 6.21
CA ARG A 162 6.21 7.52 4.88
C ARG A 162 6.32 6.44 3.81
N PRO A 163 5.64 6.61 2.66
CA PRO A 163 5.94 5.84 1.46
C PRO A 163 7.39 6.06 1.01
N LEU A 164 7.90 5.13 0.20
CA LEU A 164 9.17 5.33 -0.49
C LEU A 164 9.06 6.50 -1.47
N ASN A 165 10.14 7.28 -1.58
CA ASN A 165 10.25 8.33 -2.58
C ASN A 165 10.67 7.75 -3.94
N GLY A 166 10.68 8.59 -4.99
CA GLY A 166 10.99 8.12 -6.35
C GLY A 166 12.39 7.52 -6.52
N GLU A 167 13.39 8.04 -5.82
CA GLU A 167 14.73 7.48 -5.82
C GLU A 167 14.78 6.10 -5.14
N GLU A 168 14.15 5.96 -3.99
CA GLU A 168 14.06 4.70 -3.25
C GLU A 168 13.30 3.63 -4.03
N VAL A 169 12.20 4.00 -4.70
CA VAL A 169 11.45 3.11 -5.61
C VAL A 169 12.36 2.65 -6.76
N ARG A 170 13.02 3.59 -7.44
CA ARG A 170 13.94 3.27 -8.55
C ARG A 170 15.07 2.34 -8.10
N ARG A 171 15.69 2.61 -6.96
CA ARG A 171 16.75 1.76 -6.40
C ARG A 171 16.22 0.37 -6.06
N THR A 172 15.01 0.27 -5.50
CA THR A 172 14.39 -1.02 -5.18
C THR A 172 14.12 -1.86 -6.43
N LEU A 173 13.61 -1.23 -7.50
CA LEU A 173 13.35 -1.89 -8.77
C LEU A 173 14.64 -2.25 -9.53
N ALA A 174 15.71 -1.45 -9.41
CA ALA A 174 16.98 -1.70 -10.07
C ALA A 174 17.62 -3.03 -9.66
N VAL A 175 17.34 -3.53 -8.44
CA VAL A 175 17.84 -4.83 -7.96
C VAL A 175 17.34 -6.00 -8.84
N ASN A 176 16.24 -5.83 -9.57
CA ASN A 176 15.74 -6.85 -10.50
C ASN A 176 16.73 -7.18 -11.63
N LEU A 177 17.70 -6.32 -11.93
CA LEU A 177 18.78 -6.60 -12.87
C LEU A 177 19.68 -7.75 -12.41
N CYS A 178 19.80 -7.94 -11.09
CA CYS A 178 20.69 -8.94 -10.49
C CYS A 178 19.91 -10.16 -9.94
N ILE A 179 18.70 -9.95 -9.40
CA ILE A 179 17.94 -10.98 -8.68
C ILE A 179 17.58 -12.20 -9.55
N VAL A 180 17.44 -12.02 -10.87
CA VAL A 180 17.13 -13.12 -11.79
C VAL A 180 18.19 -14.22 -11.73
N CYS A 181 19.46 -13.85 -11.50
CA CYS A 181 20.58 -14.79 -11.35
C CYS A 181 21.02 -14.95 -9.87
N HIS A 182 20.80 -13.92 -9.05
CA HIS A 182 21.22 -13.87 -7.65
C HIS A 182 20.02 -13.84 -6.70
N GLY A 183 19.25 -14.93 -6.65
CA GLY A 183 18.00 -14.98 -5.88
C GLY A 183 18.17 -15.26 -4.38
N LYS A 184 19.39 -15.49 -3.88
CA LYS A 184 19.62 -15.94 -2.50
C LYS A 184 20.36 -14.88 -1.69
N ALA A 185 19.91 -14.65 -0.47
CA ALA A 185 20.55 -13.70 0.44
C ALA A 185 22.04 -14.00 0.73
N GLN A 186 22.46 -15.26 0.59
CA GLN A 186 23.84 -15.70 0.78
C GLN A 186 24.75 -15.44 -0.43
N ASP A 187 24.20 -15.00 -1.58
CA ASP A 187 24.98 -14.77 -2.78
C ASP A 187 26.08 -13.72 -2.51
N PRO A 188 27.33 -13.96 -2.97
CA PRO A 188 28.46 -13.09 -2.62
C PRO A 188 28.28 -11.61 -2.99
N ILE A 189 27.46 -11.32 -4.00
CA ILE A 189 27.17 -9.94 -4.43
C ILE A 189 26.53 -9.10 -3.33
N TYR A 190 25.79 -9.71 -2.40
CA TYR A 190 25.07 -9.02 -1.34
C TYR A 190 25.91 -8.75 -0.08
N ARG A 191 27.18 -9.18 -0.08
CA ARG A 191 28.12 -8.93 1.04
C ARG A 191 28.73 -7.53 1.02
N LYS A 192 28.50 -6.79 -0.06
CA LYS A 192 28.95 -5.41 -0.28
C LYS A 192 27.87 -4.64 -1.05
N GLU A 193 28.10 -3.35 -1.28
CA GLU A 193 27.23 -2.57 -2.13
C GLU A 193 27.19 -3.12 -3.56
N LEU A 194 26.00 -3.12 -4.17
CA LEU A 194 25.79 -3.64 -5.52
C LEU A 194 26.49 -2.73 -6.54
N ASP A 195 27.38 -3.31 -7.34
CA ASP A 195 28.01 -2.63 -8.47
C ASP A 195 27.23 -2.94 -9.76
N TYR A 196 26.39 -2.00 -10.19
CA TYR A 196 25.59 -2.16 -11.40
C TYR A 196 26.43 -2.17 -12.68
N ARG A 197 27.70 -1.76 -12.64
CA ARG A 197 28.62 -1.89 -13.78
C ARG A 197 29.17 -3.31 -13.93
N ALA A 198 28.94 -4.20 -12.96
CA ALA A 198 29.33 -5.60 -13.09
C ALA A 198 28.65 -6.28 -14.30
N LEU A 199 27.50 -5.76 -14.75
CA LEU A 199 26.81 -6.24 -15.95
C LEU A 199 27.62 -6.05 -17.24
N ASP A 200 28.65 -5.20 -17.22
CA ASP A 200 29.55 -4.96 -18.35
C ASP A 200 30.71 -5.96 -18.48
N ASP A 201 30.87 -6.87 -17.51
CA ASP A 201 31.93 -7.86 -17.61
C ASP A 201 31.64 -8.91 -18.71
N ALA A 202 32.68 -9.63 -19.12
CA ALA A 202 32.57 -10.60 -20.21
C ALA A 202 31.57 -11.74 -19.90
N LEU A 203 31.40 -12.12 -18.64
CA LEU A 203 30.50 -13.19 -18.23
C LEU A 203 29.04 -12.72 -18.32
N HIS A 204 28.71 -11.59 -17.69
CA HIS A 204 27.37 -11.01 -17.71
C HIS A 204 26.95 -10.64 -19.12
N ARG A 205 27.82 -9.98 -19.91
CA ARG A 205 27.52 -9.70 -21.32
C ARG A 205 27.19 -10.96 -22.08
N ARG A 206 28.02 -12.02 -21.98
CA ARG A 206 27.75 -13.31 -22.63
C ARG A 206 26.41 -13.91 -22.20
N LEU A 207 26.09 -13.86 -20.90
CA LEU A 207 24.84 -14.42 -20.37
C LEU A 207 23.60 -13.61 -20.80
N LEU A 208 23.74 -12.29 -20.96
CA LEU A 208 22.66 -11.39 -21.34
C LEU A 208 22.45 -11.30 -22.85
N THR A 209 23.51 -11.43 -23.66
CA THR A 209 23.44 -11.49 -25.13
C THR A 209 23.21 -12.90 -25.68
N GLY A 210 23.27 -13.92 -24.80
CA GLY A 210 23.11 -15.34 -25.13
C GLY A 210 21.67 -15.86 -25.14
N ARG A 211 20.70 -14.95 -25.29
CA ARG A 211 19.31 -15.26 -25.67
C ARG A 211 19.03 -14.67 -27.03
#